data_AF-A0A7W1UQY7-F1
#
_entry.id   AF-A0A7W1UQY7-F1
#
_cell.length_a   1.000
_cell.length_b   1.000
_cell.length_c   1.000
_cell.angle_alpha   90.00
_cell.angle_beta   90.00
_cell.angle_gamma   90.00
#
_symmetry.space_group_name_H-M   'P 1'
#
loop_
_entity.id
_entity.type
_entity.pdbx_description
1 polymer ?
#
loop_
_entity_poly.entity_id
_entity_poly.type
_entity_poly.pdbx_seq_one_letter_code
_entity_poly.pdbx_strand_id
1 'polypeptide(L)'
;MKIKTSGKVLIIAIIIGAIFCAKVFWWDTRPKEAKSSTEIGHLALPDAPEASLKGNSTLLTLPSDEESVNGGTKITWEVMAWNAQFPLMYANGGALTTKGSLLDKAKLQVNILRQDDCNKSIADIVKFAQDYKKNPEIPGVFASYMGDGMPAFFAALSKELEPLGPEFQPIAFYAMGKSYGEDKVMGPVEWKKNPKAALGKTCACYLEMVI
;
A
#
# COMPACT_ATOMS: atom_id res chain seq x y z
N MET A 1 49.33 -41.61 -16.37
CA MET A 1 48.44 -41.56 -17.56
C MET A 1 48.15 -40.09 -17.89
N LYS A 2 48.59 -39.56 -19.05
CA LYS A 2 48.32 -38.16 -19.46
C LYS A 2 46.92 -38.08 -20.08
N ILE A 3 45.99 -37.41 -19.40
CA ILE A 3 44.62 -37.21 -19.89
C ILE A 3 44.66 -36.23 -21.08
N LYS A 4 44.13 -36.66 -22.24
CA LYS A 4 43.99 -35.82 -23.44
C LYS A 4 43.10 -34.61 -23.15
N THR A 5 43.33 -33.49 -23.83
CA THR A 5 42.63 -32.21 -23.63
C THR A 5 41.11 -32.35 -23.65
N SER A 6 40.56 -33.20 -24.52
CA SER A 6 39.12 -33.51 -24.58
C SER A 6 38.58 -34.18 -23.30
N GLY A 7 39.37 -35.05 -22.66
CA GLY A 7 39.01 -35.67 -21.39
C GLY A 7 38.97 -34.67 -20.23
N LYS A 8 39.84 -33.64 -20.24
CA LYS A 8 39.81 -32.56 -19.24
C LYS A 8 38.55 -31.71 -19.37
N VAL A 9 38.15 -31.37 -20.60
CA VAL A 9 36.93 -30.58 -20.86
C VAL A 9 35.68 -31.33 -20.42
N LEU A 10 35.60 -32.64 -20.70
CA LEU A 10 34.47 -33.46 -20.26
C LEU A 10 34.35 -33.53 -18.74
N ILE A 11 35.47 -33.69 -18.03
CA ILE A 11 35.49 -33.70 -16.56
C ILE A 11 35.00 -32.36 -15.99
N ILE A 12 35.45 -31.23 -16.56
CA ILE A 12 35.02 -29.90 -16.13
C ILE A 12 33.51 -29.71 -16.36
N ALA A 13 32.98 -30.13 -17.51
CA ALA A 13 31.56 -30.04 -17.82
C ALA A 13 30.70 -30.86 -16.84
N ILE A 14 31.16 -32.06 -16.46
CA ILE A 14 30.49 -32.91 -15.46
C ILE A 14 30.49 -32.25 -14.08
N ILE A 15 31.61 -31.64 -13.67
CA ILE A 15 31.71 -30.94 -12.38
C ILE A 15 30.77 -29.73 -12.34
N ILE A 16 30.74 -28.92 -13.38
CA ILE A 16 29.84 -27.76 -13.46
C ILE A 16 28.38 -28.21 -13.47
N GLY A 17 28.05 -29.26 -14.23
CA GLY A 17 26.72 -29.85 -14.26
C GLY A 17 26.29 -30.36 -12.87
N ALA A 18 27.18 -31.07 -12.17
CA ALA A 18 26.93 -31.56 -10.81
C ALA A 18 26.70 -30.41 -9.81
N ILE A 19 27.50 -29.35 -9.87
CA ILE A 19 27.32 -28.15 -9.03
C ILE A 19 25.98 -27.47 -9.32
N PHE A 20 25.62 -27.32 -10.60
CA PHE A 20 24.35 -26.73 -11.00
C PHE A 20 23.16 -27.57 -10.51
N CYS A 21 23.20 -28.89 -10.69
CA CYS A 21 22.17 -29.79 -10.19
C CYS A 21 22.06 -29.75 -8.66
N ALA A 22 23.18 -29.76 -7.93
CA ALA A 22 23.19 -29.65 -6.48
C ALA A 22 22.60 -28.31 -6.01
N LYS A 23 22.90 -27.21 -6.70
CA LYS A 23 22.30 -25.91 -6.38
C LYS A 23 20.78 -25.91 -6.60
N VAL A 24 20.33 -26.27 -7.80
CA VAL A 24 18.92 -26.13 -8.18
C VAL A 24 18.03 -27.13 -7.45
N PHE A 25 18.44 -28.39 -7.35
CA PHE A 25 17.59 -29.45 -6.82
C PHE A 25 17.74 -29.66 -5.31
N TRP A 26 18.83 -29.18 -4.69
CA TRP A 26 19.03 -29.31 -3.25
C TRP A 26 19.17 -27.95 -2.56
N TRP A 27 20.04 -27.05 -3.02
CA TRP A 27 20.29 -25.80 -2.30
C TRP A 27 19.06 -24.88 -2.29
N ASP A 28 18.42 -24.70 -3.45
CA ASP A 28 17.31 -23.77 -3.66
C ASP A 28 15.96 -24.30 -3.17
N THR A 29 15.80 -25.63 -3.06
CA THR A 29 14.59 -26.32 -2.58
C THR A 29 14.57 -26.55 -1.08
N ARG A 30 15.64 -26.22 -0.35
CA ARG A 30 15.67 -26.36 1.10
C ARG A 30 14.60 -25.50 1.76
N PRO A 31 13.95 -25.99 2.82
CA PRO A 31 13.06 -25.18 3.64
C PRO A 31 13.84 -23.97 4.14
N LYS A 32 13.42 -22.78 3.72
CA LYS A 32 13.93 -21.53 4.28
C LYS A 32 13.06 -21.24 5.49
N GLU A 33 13.67 -21.10 6.66
CA GLU A 33 12.94 -20.60 7.81
C GLU A 33 12.38 -19.23 7.45
N ALA A 34 11.07 -19.06 7.65
CA ALA A 34 10.44 -17.76 7.53
C ALA A 34 11.10 -16.84 8.56
N LYS A 35 11.60 -15.68 8.12
CA LYS A 35 12.05 -14.65 9.05
C LYS A 35 10.88 -14.32 9.99
N SER A 36 11.17 -14.19 11.28
CA SER A 36 10.16 -13.78 12.26
C SER A 36 9.52 -12.46 11.82
N SER A 37 8.21 -12.36 12.01
CA SER A 37 7.49 -11.09 11.82
C SER A 37 8.20 -10.02 12.64
N THR A 38 8.54 -8.90 12.00
CA THR A 38 9.04 -7.73 12.71
C THR A 38 7.83 -6.88 13.03
N GLU A 39 7.52 -6.68 14.31
CA GLU A 39 6.52 -5.69 14.69
C GLU A 39 7.09 -4.30 14.41
N ILE A 40 6.53 -3.64 13.40
CA ILE A 40 6.75 -2.22 13.16
C ILE A 40 5.96 -1.50 14.27
N GLY A 41 6.60 -0.56 14.97
CA GLY A 41 6.02 0.09 16.14
C GLY A 41 4.62 0.64 15.87
N HIS A 42 3.68 0.36 16.77
CA HIS A 42 2.31 0.83 16.68
C HIS A 42 2.18 2.21 17.36
N LEU A 43 1.52 3.14 16.69
CA LEU A 43 1.01 4.34 17.34
C LEU A 43 -0.41 4.03 17.80
N ALA A 44 -0.64 4.02 19.12
CA ALA A 44 -1.99 3.88 19.66
C ALA A 44 -2.81 5.10 19.23
N LEU A 45 -3.74 4.89 18.30
CA LEU A 45 -4.78 5.87 18.03
C LEU A 45 -5.79 5.84 19.19
N PRO A 46 -6.49 6.95 19.47
CA PRO A 46 -7.58 6.93 20.45
C PRO A 46 -8.62 5.89 20.03
N ASP A 47 -9.04 5.03 20.96
CA ASP A 47 -10.08 4.04 20.69
C ASP A 47 -11.32 4.73 20.09
N ALA A 48 -11.71 4.29 18.90
CA ALA A 48 -13.02 4.64 18.37
C ALA A 48 -14.09 4.01 19.29
N PRO A 49 -15.22 4.69 19.56
CA PRO A 49 -16.33 4.07 20.25
C PRO A 49 -16.69 2.75 19.57
N GLU A 50 -16.93 1.68 20.34
CA GLU A 50 -17.39 0.40 19.77
C GLU A 50 -18.51 0.67 18.77
N ALA A 51 -18.32 0.22 17.53
CA ALA A 51 -19.34 0.33 16.51
C ALA A 51 -20.60 -0.35 17.04
N SER A 52 -21.66 0.43 17.29
CA SER A 52 -22.89 -0.11 17.86
C SER A 52 -23.47 -1.14 16.89
N LEU A 53 -23.27 -2.43 17.20
CA LEU A 53 -23.95 -3.54 16.53
C LEU A 53 -25.44 -3.59 16.90
N LYS A 54 -25.89 -2.69 17.78
CA LYS A 54 -27.29 -2.50 18.15
C LYS A 54 -27.87 -1.31 17.40
N GLY A 55 -28.72 -1.57 16.40
CA GLY A 55 -29.51 -0.56 15.69
C GLY A 55 -29.40 -0.64 14.18
N ASN A 56 -30.24 0.14 13.49
CA ASN A 56 -30.14 0.35 12.05
C ASN A 56 -29.16 1.49 11.76
N SER A 57 -28.38 1.39 10.69
CA SER A 57 -27.53 2.48 10.22
C SER A 57 -28.40 3.70 9.85
N THR A 58 -28.04 4.88 10.35
CA THR A 58 -28.70 6.14 9.96
C THR A 58 -28.34 6.47 8.52
N LEU A 59 -29.36 6.59 7.66
CA LEU A 59 -29.16 7.10 6.31
C LEU A 59 -28.82 8.59 6.39
N LEU A 60 -27.60 8.94 6.00
CA LEU A 60 -27.17 10.32 5.87
C LEU A 60 -27.60 10.85 4.49
N THR A 61 -28.06 12.10 4.43
CA THR A 61 -28.36 12.77 3.17
C THR A 61 -27.08 13.00 2.37
N LEU A 62 -27.20 13.09 1.04
CA LEU A 62 -26.09 13.59 0.23
C LEU A 62 -25.75 15.03 0.66
N PRO A 63 -24.46 15.40 0.67
CA PRO A 63 -24.05 16.78 0.92
C PRO A 63 -24.47 17.70 -0.24
N SER A 64 -24.35 19.02 -0.07
CA SER A 64 -24.66 19.95 -1.15
C SER A 64 -23.59 19.91 -2.26
N ASP A 65 -23.86 20.59 -3.37
CA ASP A 65 -22.88 20.78 -4.46
C ASP A 65 -22.00 22.03 -4.26
N GLU A 66 -22.23 22.79 -3.18
CA GLU A 66 -21.49 24.03 -2.89
C GLU A 66 -20.21 23.71 -2.11
N GLU A 67 -19.08 24.26 -2.54
CA GLU A 67 -17.83 24.18 -1.77
C GLU A 67 -18.01 24.80 -0.36
N SER A 68 -17.51 24.13 0.66
CA SER A 68 -17.69 24.58 2.05
C SER A 68 -16.86 25.81 2.41
N VAL A 69 -15.61 25.88 1.93
CA VAL A 69 -14.65 26.96 2.27
C VAL A 69 -14.64 27.25 3.78
N ASN A 70 -14.68 26.20 4.60
CA ASN A 70 -14.87 26.26 6.05
C ASN A 70 -13.65 26.76 6.85
N GLY A 71 -12.55 27.09 6.17
CA GLY A 71 -11.27 27.46 6.82
C GLY A 71 -10.61 26.32 7.59
N GLY A 72 -11.03 25.09 7.34
CA GLY A 72 -10.50 23.87 7.97
C GLY A 72 -9.09 23.51 7.48
N THR A 73 -8.54 22.44 8.05
CA THR A 73 -7.22 21.92 7.66
C THR A 73 -7.22 21.52 6.19
N LYS A 74 -6.33 22.13 5.42
CA LYS A 74 -6.22 21.88 3.97
C LYS A 74 -5.45 20.60 3.71
N ILE A 75 -6.02 19.71 2.92
CA ILE A 75 -5.41 18.42 2.57
C ILE A 75 -5.59 18.19 1.07
N THR A 76 -4.53 17.80 0.40
CA THR A 76 -4.59 17.18 -0.92
C THR A 76 -4.59 15.67 -0.73
N TRP A 77 -5.65 15.01 -1.15
CA TRP A 77 -5.80 13.56 -1.01
C TRP A 77 -5.69 12.90 -2.39
N GLU A 78 -4.55 12.27 -2.63
CA GLU A 78 -4.22 11.55 -3.84
C GLU A 78 -4.88 10.17 -3.84
N VAL A 79 -5.65 9.87 -4.89
CA VAL A 79 -6.38 8.61 -5.02
C VAL A 79 -6.15 7.99 -6.38
N MET A 80 -5.97 6.68 -6.41
CA MET A 80 -6.01 5.91 -7.66
C MET A 80 -7.42 5.87 -8.24
N ALA A 81 -7.54 5.66 -9.54
CA ALA A 81 -8.83 5.38 -10.19
C ALA A 81 -9.37 3.99 -9.79
N TRP A 82 -9.93 3.94 -8.58
CA TRP A 82 -10.41 2.73 -7.94
C TRP A 82 -11.75 2.98 -7.23
N ASN A 83 -12.72 2.09 -7.44
CA ASN A 83 -14.07 2.23 -6.87
C ASN A 83 -14.11 2.10 -5.34
N ALA A 84 -13.05 1.59 -4.71
CA ALA A 84 -12.96 1.59 -3.25
C ALA A 84 -12.98 3.00 -2.65
N GLN A 85 -12.75 4.04 -3.44
CA GLN A 85 -12.74 5.43 -2.98
C GLN A 85 -14.13 6.07 -2.88
N PHE A 86 -15.22 5.38 -3.23
CA PHE A 86 -16.57 5.95 -3.16
C PHE A 86 -16.98 6.46 -1.77
N PRO A 87 -16.68 5.76 -0.66
CA PRO A 87 -16.99 6.27 0.68
C PRO A 87 -16.28 7.59 0.98
N LEU A 88 -15.03 7.75 0.51
CA LEU A 88 -14.30 9.02 0.61
C LEU A 88 -14.98 10.11 -0.22
N MET A 89 -15.36 9.83 -1.47
CA MET A 89 -16.09 10.78 -2.31
C MET A 89 -17.41 11.23 -1.66
N TYR A 90 -18.15 10.30 -1.07
CA TYR A 90 -19.38 10.61 -0.32
C TYR A 90 -19.08 11.46 0.94
N ALA A 91 -18.05 11.11 1.70
CA ALA A 91 -17.65 11.83 2.91
C ALA A 91 -17.18 13.26 2.62
N ASN A 92 -16.53 13.48 1.47
CA ASN A 92 -16.07 14.80 1.02
C ASN A 92 -17.17 15.60 0.30
N GLY A 93 -18.08 14.91 -0.38
CA GLY A 93 -19.09 15.49 -1.26
C GLY A 93 -18.66 15.70 -2.71
N GLY A 94 -17.48 15.20 -3.08
CA GLY A 94 -16.95 15.29 -4.45
C GLY A 94 -15.44 15.49 -4.48
N ALA A 95 -14.95 16.12 -5.55
CA ALA A 95 -13.53 16.44 -5.69
C ALA A 95 -13.06 17.48 -4.65
N LEU A 96 -13.92 18.45 -4.33
CA LEU A 96 -13.69 19.44 -3.28
C LEU A 96 -14.66 19.21 -2.13
N THR A 97 -14.27 19.57 -0.92
CA THR A 97 -15.16 19.48 0.25
C THR A 97 -16.38 20.38 0.07
N THR A 98 -17.57 19.77 0.09
CA THR A 98 -18.84 20.49 -0.02
C THR A 98 -19.55 20.66 1.33
N LYS A 99 -20.46 21.65 1.41
CA LYS A 99 -21.18 21.99 2.64
C LYS A 99 -22.02 20.82 3.14
N GLY A 100 -21.94 20.57 4.44
CA GLY A 100 -22.70 19.53 5.12
C GLY A 100 -22.16 18.11 4.93
N SER A 101 -21.06 17.95 4.16
CA SER A 101 -20.32 16.69 4.06
C SER A 101 -19.71 16.26 5.40
N LEU A 102 -19.27 15.02 5.50
CA LEU A 102 -18.66 14.51 6.73
C LEU A 102 -17.33 15.19 7.01
N LEU A 103 -16.53 15.45 5.97
CA LEU A 103 -15.25 16.16 6.09
C LEU A 103 -15.43 17.64 6.40
N ASP A 104 -16.50 18.27 5.88
CA ASP A 104 -16.87 19.63 6.27
C ASP A 104 -17.20 19.73 7.77
N LYS A 105 -18.04 18.81 8.27
CA LYS A 105 -18.38 18.71 9.70
C LYS A 105 -17.16 18.46 10.57
N ALA A 106 -16.16 17.75 10.07
CA ALA A 106 -14.89 17.50 10.72
C ALA A 106 -13.89 18.67 10.64
N LYS A 107 -14.27 19.82 10.04
CA LYS A 107 -13.39 20.99 9.83
C LYS A 107 -12.16 20.68 8.99
N LEU A 108 -12.34 19.85 7.96
CA LEU A 108 -11.33 19.58 6.94
C LEU A 108 -11.71 20.26 5.63
N GLN A 109 -10.71 20.64 4.83
CA GLN A 109 -10.86 21.11 3.47
C GLN A 109 -9.99 20.25 2.54
N VAL A 110 -10.59 19.20 2.01
CA VAL A 110 -9.94 18.16 1.21
C VAL A 110 -10.18 18.38 -0.28
N ASN A 111 -9.08 18.40 -1.02
CA ASN A 111 -9.05 18.33 -2.48
C ASN A 111 -8.62 16.91 -2.90
N ILE A 112 -9.54 16.14 -3.45
CA ILE A 112 -9.30 14.79 -3.96
C ILE A 112 -8.76 14.90 -5.38
N LEU A 113 -7.56 14.38 -5.59
CA LEU A 113 -6.88 14.38 -6.88
C LEU A 113 -6.60 12.95 -7.33
N ARG A 114 -6.85 12.68 -8.61
CA ARG A 114 -6.46 11.40 -9.21
C ARG A 114 -4.95 11.33 -9.39
N GLN A 115 -4.35 10.28 -8.85
CA GLN A 115 -2.93 10.00 -8.91
C GLN A 115 -2.73 8.49 -8.98
N ASP A 116 -2.32 8.00 -10.15
CA ASP A 116 -2.17 6.56 -10.41
C ASP A 116 -0.70 6.09 -10.34
N ASP A 117 0.24 7.00 -10.07
CA ASP A 117 1.67 6.68 -9.97
C ASP A 117 2.13 6.69 -8.50
N CYS A 118 2.48 5.49 -8.01
CA CYS A 118 2.99 5.29 -6.65
C CYS A 118 4.27 6.09 -6.39
N ASN A 119 5.19 6.15 -7.35
CA ASN A 119 6.45 6.86 -7.18
C ASN A 119 6.22 8.36 -7.10
N LYS A 120 5.27 8.86 -7.90
CA LYS A 120 4.91 10.27 -7.85
C LYS A 120 4.30 10.64 -6.50
N SER A 121 3.40 9.81 -5.96
CA SER A 121 2.81 10.10 -4.66
C SER A 121 3.83 10.02 -3.51
N ILE A 122 4.79 9.08 -3.59
CA ILE A 122 5.93 9.07 -2.65
C ILE A 122 6.67 10.39 -2.74
N ALA A 123 6.99 10.86 -3.95
CA ALA A 123 7.68 12.14 -4.14
C ALA A 123 6.86 13.33 -3.60
N ASP A 124 5.55 13.33 -3.81
CA ASP A 124 4.64 14.38 -3.33
C ASP A 124 4.54 14.40 -1.79
N ILE A 125 4.49 13.22 -1.14
CA ILE A 125 4.53 13.10 0.34
C ILE A 125 5.91 13.51 0.89
N VAL A 126 7.01 13.10 0.27
CA VAL A 126 8.37 13.48 0.70
C VAL A 126 8.56 14.99 0.57
N LYS A 127 8.08 15.59 -0.52
CA LYS A 127 8.09 17.04 -0.71
C LYS A 127 7.26 17.73 0.37
N PHE A 128 6.06 17.23 0.66
CA PHE A 128 5.25 17.73 1.78
C PHE A 128 6.03 17.68 3.09
N ALA A 129 6.66 16.56 3.45
CA ALA A 129 7.45 16.44 4.67
C ALA A 129 8.61 17.46 4.73
N GLN A 130 9.32 17.66 3.62
CA GLN A 130 10.40 18.64 3.49
C GLN A 130 9.90 20.09 3.67
N ASP A 131 8.76 20.42 3.10
CA ASP A 131 8.18 21.76 3.17
C ASP A 131 7.52 21.99 4.54
N TYR A 132 6.89 20.97 5.13
CA TYR A 132 6.26 21.02 6.45
C TYR A 132 7.29 21.29 7.54
N LYS A 133 8.49 20.69 7.42
CA LYS A 133 9.62 20.96 8.31
C LYS A 133 10.00 22.44 8.37
N LYS A 134 9.75 23.20 7.29
CA LYS A 134 10.03 24.64 7.20
C LYS A 134 8.83 25.50 7.55
N ASN A 135 7.63 25.06 7.16
CA ASN A 135 6.39 25.77 7.36
C ASN A 135 5.25 24.78 7.74
N PRO A 136 4.83 24.75 9.02
CA PRO A 136 3.75 23.88 9.47
C PRO A 136 2.36 24.23 8.91
N GLU A 137 2.18 25.39 8.27
CA GLU A 137 0.88 25.82 7.72
C GLU A 137 0.61 25.33 6.29
N ILE A 138 1.53 24.57 5.70
CA ILE A 138 1.31 24.04 4.35
C ILE A 138 0.17 23.01 4.32
N PRO A 139 -0.58 22.90 3.21
CA PRO A 139 -1.57 21.85 3.06
C PRO A 139 -0.96 20.45 3.22
N GLY A 140 -1.64 19.58 3.94
CA GLY A 140 -1.28 18.16 4.06
C GLY A 140 -1.37 17.43 2.72
N VAL A 141 -0.59 16.36 2.57
CA VAL A 141 -0.68 15.45 1.41
C VAL A 141 -0.92 14.04 1.91
N PHE A 142 -2.06 13.47 1.54
CA PHE A 142 -2.45 12.09 1.81
C PHE A 142 -2.50 11.30 0.52
N ALA A 143 -2.31 9.99 0.59
CA ALA A 143 -2.49 9.11 -0.54
C ALA A 143 -3.19 7.81 -0.14
N SER A 144 -4.08 7.30 -0.99
CA SER A 144 -4.80 6.04 -0.77
C SER A 144 -4.45 4.98 -1.80
N TYR A 145 -4.13 3.79 -1.29
CA TYR A 145 -3.68 2.63 -2.04
C TYR A 145 -4.40 1.35 -1.62
N MET A 146 -4.26 0.32 -2.45
CA MET A 146 -4.67 -1.03 -2.09
C MET A 146 -3.85 -1.53 -0.89
N GLY A 147 -4.52 -2.20 0.05
CA GLY A 147 -3.90 -2.67 1.30
C GLY A 147 -2.72 -3.62 1.09
N ASP A 148 -2.73 -4.42 0.03
CA ASP A 148 -1.64 -5.33 -0.33
C ASP A 148 -0.42 -4.62 -0.93
N GLY A 149 -0.59 -3.42 -1.48
CA GLY A 149 0.48 -2.54 -1.94
C GLY A 149 1.15 -1.74 -0.82
N MET A 150 0.52 -1.65 0.35
CA MET A 150 0.98 -0.83 1.47
C MET A 150 2.39 -1.20 1.97
N PRO A 151 2.77 -2.49 2.14
CA PRO A 151 4.11 -2.82 2.63
C PRO A 151 5.23 -2.32 1.71
N ALA A 152 5.06 -2.45 0.40
CA ALA A 152 6.06 -1.98 -0.57
C ALA A 152 6.11 -0.45 -0.63
N PHE A 153 4.93 0.19 -0.56
CA PHE A 153 4.82 1.65 -0.53
C PHE A 153 5.50 2.24 0.71
N PHE A 154 5.23 1.69 1.90
CA PHE A 154 5.81 2.14 3.16
C PHE A 154 7.31 1.90 3.21
N ALA A 155 7.80 0.75 2.75
CA ALA A 155 9.24 0.49 2.69
C ALA A 155 9.98 1.52 1.82
N ALA A 156 9.40 1.91 0.68
CA ALA A 156 9.96 2.95 -0.18
C ALA A 156 9.86 4.34 0.46
N LEU A 157 8.69 4.70 1.00
CA LEU A 157 8.45 6.01 1.61
C LEU A 157 9.33 6.23 2.86
N SER A 158 9.39 5.26 3.77
CA SER A 158 10.22 5.35 4.99
C SER A 158 11.70 5.58 4.66
N LYS A 159 12.21 4.97 3.58
CA LYS A 159 13.58 5.15 3.13
C LYS A 159 13.85 6.59 2.67
N GLU A 160 12.92 7.18 1.93
CA GLU A 160 13.05 8.57 1.46
C GLU A 160 12.88 9.60 2.58
N LEU A 161 12.12 9.24 3.63
CA LEU A 161 11.91 10.10 4.80
C LEU A 161 13.00 9.98 5.87
N GLU A 162 13.80 8.90 5.88
CA GLU A 162 14.88 8.66 6.85
C GLU A 162 15.82 9.87 7.06
N PRO A 163 16.26 10.61 6.01
CA PRO A 163 17.12 11.78 6.19
C PRO A 163 16.45 12.97 6.89
N LEU A 164 15.12 13.01 6.96
CA LEU A 164 14.38 14.11 7.60
C LEU A 164 14.33 13.99 9.11
N GLY A 165 14.53 12.78 9.66
CA GLY A 165 14.55 12.50 11.09
C GLY A 165 13.44 11.52 11.53
N PRO A 166 13.55 10.96 12.74
CA PRO A 166 12.61 9.99 13.28
C PRO A 166 11.19 10.54 13.49
N GLU A 167 11.00 11.85 13.46
CA GLU A 167 9.69 12.50 13.55
C GLU A 167 8.87 12.42 12.25
N PHE A 168 9.51 12.11 11.11
CA PHE A 168 8.88 11.98 9.80
C PHE A 168 8.64 10.51 9.44
N GLN A 169 7.87 9.80 10.26
CA GLN A 169 7.45 8.43 9.96
C GLN A 169 6.10 8.41 9.26
N PRO A 170 5.94 7.58 8.20
CA PRO A 170 4.65 7.43 7.55
C PRO A 170 3.68 6.70 8.49
N ILE A 171 2.44 7.16 8.53
CA ILE A 171 1.35 6.55 9.30
C ILE A 171 0.24 6.17 8.32
N ALA A 172 -0.23 4.93 8.41
CA ALA A 172 -1.39 4.47 7.68
C ALA A 172 -2.62 4.49 8.60
N PHE A 173 -3.76 4.85 8.05
CA PHE A 173 -5.06 4.61 8.66
C PHE A 173 -5.94 3.89 7.65
N TYR A 174 -6.88 3.09 8.14
CA TYR A 174 -7.74 2.30 7.28
C TYR A 174 -8.89 3.15 6.74
N ALA A 175 -9.04 3.14 5.41
CA ALA A 175 -10.23 3.65 4.72
C ALA A 175 -10.98 2.46 4.11
N MET A 176 -12.21 2.23 4.56
CA MET A 176 -13.07 1.17 4.03
C MET A 176 -13.48 1.46 2.59
N GLY A 177 -13.36 0.45 1.73
CA GLY A 177 -13.76 0.53 0.34
C GLY A 177 -13.92 -0.86 -0.27
N LYS A 178 -14.68 -0.94 -1.36
CA LYS A 178 -14.90 -2.20 -2.08
C LYS A 178 -14.37 -2.10 -3.51
N SER A 179 -13.54 -3.07 -3.87
CA SER A 179 -13.13 -3.34 -5.24
C SER A 179 -14.25 -4.06 -5.99
N TYR A 180 -14.56 -3.61 -7.20
CA TYR A 180 -15.50 -4.21 -8.14
C TYR A 180 -14.78 -4.86 -9.33
N GLY A 181 -13.60 -5.45 -9.06
CA GLY A 181 -12.82 -6.20 -10.05
C GLY A 181 -11.73 -5.37 -10.74
N GLU A 182 -11.39 -4.19 -10.20
CA GLU A 182 -10.24 -3.42 -10.66
C GLU A 182 -8.92 -4.08 -10.23
N ASP A 183 -8.94 -4.80 -9.10
CA ASP A 183 -7.78 -5.50 -8.58
C ASP A 183 -7.49 -6.75 -9.40
N LYS A 184 -6.23 -6.92 -9.77
CA LYS A 184 -5.76 -8.12 -10.46
C LYS A 184 -5.18 -9.07 -9.43
N VAL A 185 -5.54 -10.34 -9.53
CA VAL A 185 -4.83 -11.40 -8.80
C VAL A 185 -3.39 -11.44 -9.33
N MET A 186 -2.46 -10.97 -8.51
CA MET A 186 -1.02 -11.03 -8.79
C MET A 186 -0.50 -12.39 -8.33
N GLY A 187 0.03 -13.17 -9.27
CA GLY A 187 0.55 -14.50 -8.99
C GLY A 187 1.65 -14.90 -9.98
N PRO A 188 2.26 -16.07 -9.80
CA PRO A 188 3.28 -16.59 -10.71
C PRO A 188 2.85 -16.60 -12.18
N VAL A 189 3.80 -16.38 -13.09
CA VAL A 189 3.54 -16.30 -14.55
C VAL A 189 2.85 -17.56 -15.08
N GLU A 190 3.10 -18.73 -14.49
CA GLU A 190 2.42 -19.97 -14.86
C GLU A 190 0.89 -19.92 -14.64
N TRP A 191 0.38 -19.16 -13.66
CA TRP A 191 -1.06 -19.00 -13.44
C TRP A 191 -1.71 -18.20 -14.56
N LYS A 192 -0.99 -17.23 -15.13
CA LYS A 192 -1.44 -16.47 -16.31
C LYS A 192 -1.52 -17.34 -17.56
N LYS A 193 -0.60 -18.30 -17.71
CA LYS A 193 -0.57 -19.24 -18.85
C LYS A 193 -1.58 -20.36 -18.70
N ASN A 194 -1.80 -20.85 -17.47
CA ASN A 194 -2.74 -21.92 -17.16
C ASN A 194 -3.44 -21.61 -15.82
N PRO A 195 -4.69 -21.11 -15.84
CA PRO A 195 -5.44 -20.81 -14.62
C PRO A 195 -5.62 -22.01 -13.68
N LYS A 196 -5.60 -23.25 -14.19
CA LYS A 196 -5.68 -24.45 -13.34
C LYS A 196 -4.46 -24.63 -12.43
N ALA A 197 -3.33 -23.99 -12.73
CA ALA A 197 -2.13 -24.03 -11.89
C ALA A 197 -2.28 -23.29 -10.56
N ALA A 198 -3.30 -22.43 -10.44
CA ALA A 198 -3.65 -21.75 -9.19
C ALA A 198 -4.48 -22.63 -8.23
N LEU A 199 -5.04 -23.75 -8.70
CA LEU A 199 -5.87 -24.64 -7.88
C LEU A 199 -5.03 -25.26 -6.75
N GLY A 200 -5.56 -25.20 -5.52
CA GLY A 200 -4.89 -25.73 -4.32
C GLY A 200 -3.70 -24.89 -3.83
N LYS A 201 -3.49 -23.69 -4.38
CA LYS A 201 -2.48 -22.74 -3.91
C LYS A 201 -3.07 -21.80 -2.86
N THR A 202 -2.27 -21.42 -1.88
CA THR A 202 -2.67 -20.46 -0.85
C THR A 202 -2.51 -19.04 -1.38
N CYS A 203 -3.60 -18.28 -1.44
CA CYS A 203 -3.56 -16.84 -1.57
C CYS A 203 -3.49 -16.24 -0.16
N ALA A 204 -2.39 -15.57 0.17
CA ALA A 204 -2.27 -14.82 1.42
C ALA A 204 -2.63 -13.37 1.15
N CYS A 205 -3.60 -12.83 1.89
CA CYS A 205 -3.87 -11.41 1.99
C CYS A 205 -3.28 -10.93 3.32
N TYR A 206 -2.47 -9.86 3.28
CA TYR A 206 -1.99 -9.21 4.49
C TYR A 206 -2.92 -8.04 4.78
N LEU A 207 -3.67 -8.15 5.88
CA LEU A 207 -4.51 -7.08 6.41
C LEU A 207 -3.89 -6.65 7.73
N GLU A 208 -3.24 -5.48 7.72
CA GLU A 208 -2.84 -4.83 8.95
C GLU A 208 -4.04 -4.00 9.44
N MET A 209 -4.77 -4.53 10.42
CA MET A 209 -5.79 -3.77 11.14
C MET A 209 -5.13 -3.07 12.31
N VAL A 210 -4.98 -1.75 12.20
CA VAL A 210 -4.79 -0.89 13.36
C VAL A 210 -6.18 -0.68 13.95
N ILE A 211 -6.45 -1.35 15.08
CA ILE A 211 -7.61 -1.07 15.94
C ILE A 211 -7.15 0.00 16.93
#